data_AF-A0A857FNP1-F1
#
_entry.id   AF-A0A857FNP1-F1
#
_cell.length_a   1.000
_cell.length_b   1.000
_cell.length_c   1.000
_cell.angle_alpha   90.00
_cell.angle_beta   90.00
_cell.angle_gamma   90.00
#
_symmetry.space_group_name_H-M   'P 1'
#
loop_
_entity.id
_entity.type
_entity.pdbx_description
1 polymer ?
#
loop_
_entity_poly.entity_id
_entity_poly.type
_entity_poly.pdbx_seq_one_letter_code
_entity_poly.pdbx_strand_id
1 'polypeptide(L)'
;MYKLLSRWREGFSAQGRLQRAISWLEHEGRAPQGFALLGRLAQEGMVAAQYQVGRAYLEGQGVPRSPTEGVRWMHRAATADHAEACFAMALMLLVDPPDGKGADGLLPDSLPAGIERWPDPVAATGWAQRAASLGLPDAQALYGYLLACGPESVRDGEAARLWCARAAQAGCPQGDLGLAAAHLATQAPGTDPDAVAALNRAAESCLPTAQYMLGLLHERGWGMPRDMGQAALWYGRAAEQGVRPAQARYGALLLHDRADGPRNMLMAETWLRRAALGGDREAAALLGDLHARGEAAIPADHEAVAWYRVAADHGHALACRMLAVLYQQGRGVAADPDLARQWLERAAELGDLTAMSDLAATLLAGGAEQAATPPALVDFEPAAQAGDPVAAFNLAVSLHEGVGRPMDRPAAALWMERAARVGVVNAAYWYGRMLLEGDGVAADLTRARHWLEQAATHGLPAACLAAALLRLEGRGGPRDHAGALALYHKAAAAGRAEAMFSLGALYGGGHDIPPDRAQALHWFLRGAAAGHPLAQLMAGRYLARGLAGPADAAQARHWLEQASAQGLDAARAECAQLAGG
;
A
#
# COMPACT_ATOMS: atom_id res chain seq x y z
N MET A 1 -56.34 -42.68 -11.98
CA MET A 1 -55.63 -43.87 -11.44
C MET A 1 -54.19 -43.98 -11.95
N TYR A 2 -53.92 -43.83 -13.25
CA TYR A 2 -52.56 -43.96 -13.84
C TYR A 2 -51.51 -42.96 -13.29
N LYS A 3 -51.88 -41.66 -13.10
CA LYS A 3 -51.01 -40.63 -12.49
C LYS A 3 -50.74 -40.82 -10.98
N LEU A 4 -51.63 -41.55 -10.28
CA LEU A 4 -51.43 -41.89 -8.87
C LEU A 4 -50.51 -43.10 -8.72
N LEU A 5 -50.64 -44.09 -9.61
CA LEU A 5 -49.76 -45.27 -9.67
C LEU A 5 -48.34 -44.96 -10.17
N SER A 6 -48.17 -43.97 -11.08
CA SER A 6 -46.84 -43.52 -11.52
C SER A 6 -46.06 -42.81 -10.40
N ARG A 7 -46.71 -41.90 -9.67
CA ARG A 7 -46.16 -41.29 -8.44
C ARG A 7 -45.86 -42.32 -7.35
N TRP A 8 -46.65 -43.39 -7.28
CA TRP A 8 -46.44 -44.51 -6.34
C TRP A 8 -45.20 -45.34 -6.70
N ARG A 9 -44.96 -45.63 -7.99
CA ARG A 9 -43.76 -46.35 -8.47
C ARG A 9 -42.49 -45.51 -8.43
N GLU A 10 -42.56 -44.21 -8.75
CA GLU A 10 -41.43 -43.29 -8.63
C GLU A 10 -40.89 -43.21 -7.20
N GLY A 11 -41.78 -43.28 -6.21
CA GLY A 11 -41.43 -43.30 -4.78
C GLY A 11 -40.66 -44.54 -4.30
N PHE A 12 -40.55 -45.61 -5.10
CA PHE A 12 -39.74 -46.80 -4.79
C PHE A 12 -38.44 -46.89 -5.61
N SER A 13 -38.28 -46.05 -6.62
CA SER A 13 -37.02 -45.95 -7.37
C SER A 13 -35.89 -45.45 -6.47
N ALA A 14 -34.62 -45.79 -6.78
CA ALA A 14 -33.47 -45.26 -6.04
C ALA A 14 -33.46 -43.71 -6.02
N GLN A 15 -33.82 -43.08 -7.13
CA GLN A 15 -33.97 -41.63 -7.27
C GLN A 15 -35.08 -41.08 -6.35
N GLY A 16 -36.24 -41.73 -6.29
CA GLY A 16 -37.34 -41.32 -5.42
C GLY A 16 -37.07 -41.54 -3.94
N ARG A 17 -36.31 -42.60 -3.60
CA ARG A 17 -35.79 -42.81 -2.25
C ARG A 17 -34.81 -41.70 -1.85
N LEU A 18 -33.92 -41.29 -2.76
CA LEU A 18 -32.99 -40.18 -2.54
C LEU A 18 -33.73 -38.86 -2.28
N GLN A 19 -34.65 -38.48 -3.16
CA GLN A 19 -35.41 -37.22 -3.03
C GLN A 19 -36.22 -37.18 -1.73
N ARG A 20 -36.83 -38.30 -1.35
CA ARG A 20 -37.52 -38.44 -0.06
C ARG A 20 -36.56 -38.29 1.12
N ALA A 21 -35.37 -38.88 1.02
CA ALA A 21 -34.36 -38.80 2.07
C ALA A 21 -33.87 -37.36 2.28
N ILE A 22 -33.61 -36.62 1.18
CA ILE A 22 -33.25 -35.19 1.21
C ILE A 22 -34.36 -34.37 1.86
N SER A 23 -35.61 -34.55 1.41
CA SER A 23 -36.76 -33.86 2.01
C SER A 23 -36.91 -34.13 3.51
N TRP A 24 -36.67 -35.36 3.96
CA TRP A 24 -36.71 -35.68 5.40
C TRP A 24 -35.54 -35.06 6.17
N LEU A 25 -34.38 -34.89 5.52
CA LEU A 25 -33.20 -34.25 6.12
C LEU A 25 -33.45 -32.77 6.43
N GLU A 26 -34.21 -32.08 5.58
CA GLU A 26 -34.55 -30.65 5.71
C GLU A 26 -35.65 -30.36 6.75
N HIS A 27 -36.43 -31.36 7.14
CA HIS A 27 -37.50 -31.19 8.13
C HIS A 27 -37.02 -31.54 9.55
N GLU A 28 -37.11 -30.57 10.48
CA GLU A 28 -36.58 -30.65 11.85
C GLU A 28 -37.01 -31.90 12.65
N GLY A 29 -38.19 -32.49 12.37
CA GLY A 29 -38.67 -33.69 13.07
C GLY A 29 -38.24 -35.03 12.47
N ARG A 30 -37.62 -35.05 11.28
CA ARG A 30 -37.30 -36.30 10.55
C ARG A 30 -35.86 -36.37 10.05
N ALA A 31 -35.03 -35.39 10.37
CA ALA A 31 -33.66 -35.32 9.89
C ALA A 31 -32.83 -36.60 10.15
N PRO A 32 -32.89 -37.25 11.34
CA PRO A 32 -32.17 -38.51 11.56
C PRO A 32 -32.66 -39.67 10.68
N GLN A 33 -33.95 -39.71 10.35
CA GLN A 33 -34.54 -40.73 9.47
C GLN A 33 -34.15 -40.49 8.01
N GLY A 34 -34.10 -39.22 7.59
CA GLY A 34 -33.57 -38.80 6.29
C GLY A 34 -32.11 -39.21 6.14
N PHE A 35 -31.29 -38.87 7.13
CA PHE A 35 -29.88 -39.24 7.17
C PHE A 35 -29.66 -40.77 7.12
N ALA A 36 -30.40 -41.55 7.92
CA ALA A 36 -30.30 -43.01 7.92
C ALA A 36 -30.70 -43.65 6.57
N LEU A 37 -31.60 -43.03 5.82
CA LEU A 37 -31.95 -43.47 4.46
C LEU A 37 -30.86 -43.09 3.44
N LEU A 38 -30.30 -41.87 3.54
CA LEU A 38 -29.15 -41.45 2.74
C LEU A 38 -27.94 -42.36 2.95
N GLY A 39 -27.62 -42.70 4.20
CA GLY A 39 -26.51 -43.60 4.54
C GLY A 39 -26.64 -44.98 3.88
N ARG A 40 -27.86 -45.55 3.85
CA ARG A 40 -28.12 -46.83 3.15
C ARG A 40 -27.90 -46.71 1.64
N LEU A 41 -28.47 -45.68 1.00
CA LEU A 41 -28.29 -45.44 -0.43
C LEU A 41 -26.81 -45.19 -0.81
N ALA A 42 -26.08 -44.49 0.06
CA ALA A 42 -24.65 -44.24 -0.13
C ALA A 42 -23.81 -45.53 -0.04
N GLN A 43 -24.14 -46.43 0.89
CA GLN A 43 -23.54 -47.76 1.02
C GLN A 43 -23.90 -48.68 -0.16
N GLU A 44 -25.12 -48.56 -0.70
CA GLU A 44 -25.56 -49.21 -1.95
C GLU A 44 -24.80 -48.69 -3.20
N GLY A 45 -23.93 -47.69 -3.05
CA GLY A 45 -23.08 -47.16 -4.12
C GLY A 45 -23.66 -45.96 -4.88
N MET A 46 -24.80 -45.40 -4.44
CA MET A 46 -25.40 -44.24 -5.08
C MET A 46 -24.57 -42.98 -4.82
N VAL A 47 -23.86 -42.50 -5.85
CA VAL A 47 -22.91 -41.37 -5.75
C VAL A 47 -23.57 -40.09 -5.22
N ALA A 48 -24.76 -39.74 -5.71
CA ALA A 48 -25.50 -38.58 -5.23
C ALA A 48 -25.87 -38.69 -3.72
N ALA A 49 -26.13 -39.89 -3.23
CA ALA A 49 -26.36 -40.11 -1.80
C ALA A 49 -25.05 -39.97 -1.00
N GLN A 50 -23.91 -40.41 -1.54
CA GLN A 50 -22.59 -40.24 -0.90
C GLN A 50 -22.25 -38.76 -0.70
N TYR A 51 -22.50 -37.93 -1.72
CA TYR A 51 -22.36 -36.47 -1.62
C TYR A 51 -23.23 -35.88 -0.49
N GLN A 52 -24.52 -36.24 -0.45
CA GLN A 52 -25.43 -35.74 0.58
C GLN A 52 -25.08 -36.21 2.00
N VAL A 53 -24.60 -37.45 2.16
CA VAL A 53 -24.06 -37.94 3.44
C VAL A 53 -22.84 -37.14 3.87
N GLY A 54 -21.92 -36.85 2.94
CA GLY A 54 -20.76 -36.00 3.19
C GLY A 54 -21.16 -34.62 3.70
N ARG A 55 -22.10 -33.97 3.02
CA ARG A 55 -22.66 -32.67 3.45
C ARG A 55 -23.31 -32.73 4.83
N ALA A 56 -24.17 -33.73 5.07
CA ALA A 56 -24.86 -33.89 6.35
C ALA A 56 -23.89 -34.00 7.53
N TYR A 57 -22.77 -34.70 7.36
CA TYR A 57 -21.72 -34.77 8.38
C TYR A 57 -20.95 -33.45 8.56
N LEU A 58 -20.66 -32.72 7.48
CA LEU A 58 -19.97 -31.43 7.55
C LEU A 58 -20.84 -30.35 8.23
N GLU A 59 -22.13 -30.36 7.94
CA GLU A 59 -23.12 -29.38 8.42
C GLU A 59 -23.76 -29.79 9.77
N GLY A 60 -23.64 -31.07 10.17
CA GLY A 60 -24.30 -31.60 11.36
C GLY A 60 -25.82 -31.76 11.21
N GLN A 61 -26.30 -31.94 9.98
CA GLN A 61 -27.73 -32.02 9.68
C GLN A 61 -28.23 -33.46 9.82
N GLY A 62 -29.11 -33.72 10.79
CA GLY A 62 -29.67 -35.06 11.05
C GLY A 62 -28.67 -36.07 11.65
N VAL A 63 -27.41 -35.66 11.86
CA VAL A 63 -26.32 -36.45 12.45
C VAL A 63 -25.37 -35.49 13.18
N PRO A 64 -24.69 -35.89 14.27
CA PRO A 64 -23.64 -35.05 14.85
C PRO A 64 -22.57 -34.69 13.81
N ARG A 65 -22.11 -33.43 13.85
CA ARG A 65 -21.07 -32.93 12.96
C ARG A 65 -19.80 -33.77 13.08
N SER A 66 -19.27 -34.24 11.95
CA SER A 66 -18.04 -35.03 11.87
C SER A 66 -17.29 -34.69 10.59
N PRO A 67 -16.29 -33.79 10.62
CA PRO A 67 -15.57 -33.41 9.41
C PRO A 67 -14.77 -34.57 8.80
N THR A 68 -14.24 -35.48 9.64
CA THR A 68 -13.55 -36.69 9.18
C THR A 68 -14.43 -37.57 8.30
N GLU A 69 -15.66 -37.87 8.74
CA GLU A 69 -16.62 -38.64 7.96
C GLU A 69 -17.15 -37.85 6.75
N GLY A 70 -17.35 -36.54 6.94
CA GLY A 70 -17.77 -35.62 5.90
C GLY A 70 -16.80 -35.62 4.71
N VAL A 71 -15.51 -35.39 4.96
CA VAL A 71 -14.44 -35.40 3.97
C VAL A 71 -14.31 -36.78 3.33
N ARG A 72 -14.42 -37.88 4.10
CA ARG A 72 -14.32 -39.24 3.54
C ARG A 72 -15.42 -39.53 2.52
N TRP A 73 -16.68 -39.20 2.85
CA TRP A 73 -17.81 -39.40 1.93
C TRP A 73 -17.77 -38.42 0.75
N MET A 74 -17.32 -37.18 0.97
CA MET A 74 -17.12 -36.21 -0.10
C MET A 74 -16.06 -36.66 -1.10
N HIS A 75 -14.90 -37.11 -0.61
CA HIS A 75 -13.83 -37.65 -1.44
C HIS A 75 -14.29 -38.87 -2.24
N ARG A 76 -15.03 -39.79 -1.61
CA ARG A 76 -15.60 -40.95 -2.30
C ARG A 76 -16.53 -40.53 -3.46
N ALA A 77 -17.43 -39.58 -3.22
CA ALA A 77 -18.31 -39.06 -4.27
C ALA A 77 -17.52 -38.33 -5.38
N ALA A 78 -16.50 -37.56 -5.01
CA ALA A 78 -15.64 -36.84 -5.95
C ALA A 78 -14.81 -37.81 -6.82
N THR A 79 -14.27 -38.89 -6.25
CA THR A 79 -13.56 -39.93 -7.02
C THR A 79 -14.46 -40.67 -7.99
N ALA A 80 -15.78 -40.62 -7.80
CA ALA A 80 -16.79 -41.14 -8.73
C ALA A 80 -17.34 -40.06 -9.67
N ASP A 81 -16.57 -38.97 -9.88
CA ASP A 81 -16.87 -37.85 -10.77
C ASP A 81 -18.20 -37.13 -10.49
N HIS A 82 -18.60 -37.06 -9.21
CA HIS A 82 -19.69 -36.18 -8.79
C HIS A 82 -19.23 -34.72 -8.80
N ALA A 83 -19.81 -33.91 -9.69
CA ALA A 83 -19.32 -32.57 -9.97
C ALA A 83 -19.26 -31.67 -8.72
N GLU A 84 -20.33 -31.63 -7.92
CA GLU A 84 -20.41 -30.79 -6.72
C GLU A 84 -19.49 -31.31 -5.61
N ALA A 85 -19.18 -32.61 -5.60
CA ALA A 85 -18.26 -33.18 -4.63
C ALA A 85 -16.82 -32.83 -5.00
N CYS A 86 -16.46 -32.89 -6.28
CA CYS A 86 -15.19 -32.40 -6.79
C CYS A 86 -15.01 -30.91 -6.47
N PHE A 87 -16.04 -30.08 -6.67
CA PHE A 87 -16.00 -28.67 -6.34
C PHE A 87 -15.84 -28.42 -4.83
N ALA A 88 -16.60 -29.14 -4.00
CA ALA A 88 -16.47 -29.06 -2.54
C ALA A 88 -15.07 -29.48 -2.06
N MET A 89 -14.50 -30.55 -2.64
CA MET A 89 -13.13 -30.97 -2.35
C MET A 89 -12.11 -29.89 -2.71
N ALA A 90 -12.26 -29.25 -3.88
CA ALA A 90 -11.39 -28.15 -4.28
C ALA A 90 -11.43 -26.98 -3.28
N LEU A 91 -12.63 -26.55 -2.87
CA LEU A 91 -12.79 -25.47 -1.90
C LEU A 91 -12.18 -25.83 -0.54
N MET A 92 -12.45 -27.03 -0.03
CA MET A 92 -11.93 -27.48 1.26
C MET A 92 -10.40 -27.47 1.31
N LEU A 93 -9.74 -27.91 0.22
CA LEU A 93 -8.27 -27.96 0.13
C LEU A 93 -7.59 -26.59 0.02
N LEU A 94 -8.36 -25.50 -0.18
CA LEU A 94 -7.86 -24.13 -0.21
C LEU A 94 -7.95 -23.43 1.15
N VAL A 95 -8.74 -23.98 2.09
CA VAL A 95 -8.95 -23.37 3.40
C VAL A 95 -7.91 -23.89 4.40
N ASP A 96 -7.18 -22.96 5.01
CA ASP A 96 -6.29 -23.26 6.12
C ASP A 96 -7.11 -23.43 7.41
N PRO A 97 -7.04 -24.59 8.10
CA PRO A 97 -7.76 -24.75 9.36
C PRO A 97 -7.15 -23.86 10.45
N PRO A 98 -7.98 -23.26 11.32
CA PRO A 98 -7.47 -22.48 12.43
C PRO A 98 -6.52 -23.34 13.31
N ASP A 99 -5.38 -22.75 13.67
CA ASP A 99 -4.35 -23.24 14.60
C ASP A 99 -3.33 -24.29 14.13
N GLY A 100 -3.30 -24.70 12.85
CA GLY A 100 -2.24 -25.57 12.29
C GLY A 100 -2.14 -26.98 12.91
N LYS A 101 -2.91 -27.23 13.96
CA LYS A 101 -3.31 -28.53 14.48
C LYS A 101 -4.76 -28.69 14.06
N GLY A 102 -5.17 -29.85 13.56
CA GLY A 102 -6.58 -30.18 13.34
C GLY A 102 -7.42 -30.25 14.63
N ALA A 103 -7.15 -29.39 15.62
CA ALA A 103 -7.56 -29.45 17.01
C ALA A 103 -9.07 -29.24 17.21
N ASP A 104 -9.76 -28.64 16.24
CA ASP A 104 -11.23 -28.53 16.23
C ASP A 104 -11.92 -29.63 15.40
N GLY A 105 -11.19 -30.70 15.06
CA GLY A 105 -11.75 -31.84 14.32
C GLY A 105 -12.11 -31.53 12.87
N LEU A 106 -11.65 -30.41 12.31
CA LEU A 106 -11.92 -29.95 10.94
C LEU A 106 -11.17 -30.74 9.87
N LEU A 107 -10.04 -31.36 10.22
CA LEU A 107 -9.26 -32.22 9.32
C LEU A 107 -9.45 -33.70 9.69
N PRO A 108 -9.50 -34.60 8.70
CA PRO A 108 -9.48 -36.02 8.98
C PRO A 108 -8.13 -36.44 9.59
N ASP A 109 -8.15 -37.41 10.51
CA ASP A 109 -6.94 -37.96 11.14
C ASP A 109 -5.94 -38.55 10.12
N SER A 110 -6.47 -39.01 8.98
CA SER A 110 -5.71 -39.49 7.83
C SER A 110 -6.19 -38.81 6.56
N LEU A 111 -5.26 -38.25 5.77
CA LEU A 111 -5.59 -37.62 4.50
C LEU A 111 -6.12 -38.66 3.48
N PRO A 112 -7.15 -38.32 2.70
CA PRO A 112 -7.62 -39.19 1.62
C PRO A 112 -6.54 -39.41 0.55
N ALA A 113 -6.64 -40.54 -0.17
CA ALA A 113 -5.69 -40.88 -1.23
C ALA A 113 -5.59 -39.76 -2.29
N GLY A 114 -4.36 -39.42 -2.67
CA GLY A 114 -4.06 -38.36 -3.65
C GLY A 114 -4.03 -36.94 -3.06
N ILE A 115 -4.12 -36.79 -1.74
CA ILE A 115 -3.92 -35.52 -1.02
C ILE A 115 -2.69 -35.67 -0.15
N GLU A 116 -1.65 -34.88 -0.41
CA GLU A 116 -0.36 -35.01 0.26
C GLU A 116 -0.27 -34.17 1.53
N ARG A 117 -0.95 -33.03 1.54
CA ARG A 117 -0.95 -32.06 2.65
C ARG A 117 -2.30 -31.36 2.75
N TRP A 118 -2.46 -30.55 3.79
CA TRP A 118 -3.60 -29.66 3.92
C TRP A 118 -3.15 -28.34 4.54
N PRO A 119 -3.45 -27.18 3.93
CA PRO A 119 -4.07 -27.00 2.60
C PRO A 119 -3.18 -27.52 1.46
N ASP A 120 -3.78 -27.89 0.34
CA ASP A 120 -3.10 -28.37 -0.87
C ASP A 120 -3.66 -27.71 -2.13
N PRO A 121 -3.13 -26.53 -2.51
CA PRO A 121 -3.63 -25.78 -3.66
C PRO A 121 -3.40 -26.52 -5.00
N VAL A 122 -2.43 -27.43 -5.08
CA VAL A 122 -2.17 -28.21 -6.31
C VAL A 122 -3.24 -29.28 -6.47
N ALA A 123 -3.51 -30.06 -5.41
CA ALA A 123 -4.59 -31.04 -5.42
C ALA A 123 -5.96 -30.35 -5.61
N ALA A 124 -6.18 -29.19 -4.97
CA ALA A 124 -7.38 -28.38 -5.16
C ALA A 124 -7.61 -28.00 -6.62
N THR A 125 -6.54 -27.61 -7.33
CA THR A 125 -6.59 -27.25 -8.75
C THR A 125 -7.01 -28.45 -9.60
N GLY A 126 -6.52 -29.65 -9.31
CA GLY A 126 -6.94 -30.88 -9.98
C GLY A 126 -8.42 -31.22 -9.75
N TRP A 127 -8.93 -31.04 -8.53
CA TRP A 127 -10.35 -31.24 -8.24
C TRP A 127 -11.25 -30.20 -8.90
N ALA A 128 -10.82 -28.93 -8.90
CA ALA A 128 -11.51 -27.84 -9.60
C ALA A 128 -11.58 -28.11 -11.12
N GLN A 129 -10.48 -28.59 -11.72
CA GLN A 129 -10.45 -28.99 -13.13
C GLN A 129 -11.50 -30.05 -13.46
N ARG A 130 -11.59 -31.11 -12.63
CA ARG A 130 -12.59 -32.17 -12.82
C ARG A 130 -14.00 -31.61 -12.76
N ALA A 131 -14.33 -30.86 -11.71
CA ALA A 131 -15.64 -30.23 -11.56
C ALA A 131 -15.97 -29.28 -12.72
N ALA A 132 -14.99 -28.48 -13.18
CA ALA A 132 -15.13 -27.58 -14.33
C ALA A 132 -15.42 -28.35 -15.63
N SER A 133 -14.73 -29.47 -15.85
CA SER A 133 -14.92 -30.35 -17.01
C SER A 133 -16.29 -31.05 -17.03
N LEU A 134 -16.86 -31.29 -15.84
CA LEU A 134 -18.23 -31.80 -15.66
C LEU A 134 -19.30 -30.71 -15.87
N GLY A 135 -18.89 -29.48 -16.15
CA GLY A 135 -19.78 -28.40 -16.58
C GLY A 135 -20.31 -27.50 -15.47
N LEU A 136 -19.78 -27.58 -14.24
CA LEU A 136 -20.20 -26.66 -13.17
C LEU A 136 -19.62 -25.25 -13.38
N PRO A 137 -20.46 -24.20 -13.54
CA PRO A 137 -19.97 -22.85 -13.79
C PRO A 137 -19.08 -22.29 -12.67
N ASP A 138 -19.46 -22.51 -11.41
CA ASP A 138 -18.66 -22.05 -10.26
C ASP A 138 -17.29 -22.75 -10.20
N ALA A 139 -17.23 -24.02 -10.60
CA ALA A 139 -15.97 -24.75 -10.69
C ALA A 139 -15.10 -24.27 -11.85
N GLN A 140 -15.70 -23.88 -12.98
CA GLN A 140 -14.99 -23.26 -14.09
C GLN A 140 -14.37 -21.92 -13.67
N ALA A 141 -15.10 -21.10 -12.91
CA ALA A 141 -14.59 -19.85 -12.35
C ALA A 141 -13.44 -20.09 -11.35
N LEU A 142 -13.62 -21.03 -10.40
CA LEU A 142 -12.58 -21.38 -9.43
C LEU A 142 -11.33 -21.93 -10.12
N TYR A 143 -11.48 -22.82 -11.10
CA TYR A 143 -10.36 -23.38 -11.83
C TYR A 143 -9.61 -22.29 -12.61
N GLY A 144 -10.33 -21.41 -13.32
CA GLY A 144 -9.73 -20.27 -13.99
C GLY A 144 -8.96 -19.35 -13.04
N TYR A 145 -9.50 -19.08 -11.85
CA TYR A 145 -8.82 -18.32 -10.81
C TYR A 145 -7.53 -19.00 -10.32
N LEU A 146 -7.56 -20.31 -10.07
CA LEU A 146 -6.39 -21.06 -9.61
C LEU A 146 -5.28 -21.10 -10.67
N LEU A 147 -5.63 -21.19 -11.95
CA LEU A 147 -4.67 -21.08 -13.05
C LEU A 147 -4.08 -19.67 -13.18
N ALA A 148 -4.79 -18.61 -12.79
CA ALA A 148 -4.27 -17.25 -12.83
C ALA A 148 -3.40 -16.91 -11.62
N CYS A 149 -3.83 -17.30 -10.42
CA CYS A 149 -3.29 -16.79 -9.16
C CYS A 149 -2.64 -17.87 -8.27
N GLY A 150 -2.82 -19.15 -8.57
CA GLY A 150 -2.32 -20.28 -7.77
C GLY A 150 -0.80 -20.42 -7.75
N PRO A 151 -0.25 -21.51 -7.18
CA PRO A 151 1.18 -21.80 -7.19
C PRO A 151 1.76 -21.83 -8.62
N GLU A 152 3.03 -21.45 -8.79
CA GLU A 152 3.66 -21.39 -10.12
C GLU A 152 3.54 -22.69 -10.92
N SER A 153 3.54 -23.85 -10.24
CA SER A 153 3.41 -25.17 -10.86
C SER A 153 2.08 -25.41 -11.58
N VAL A 154 1.04 -24.62 -11.29
CA VAL A 154 -0.29 -24.76 -11.93
C VAL A 154 -0.68 -23.52 -12.74
N ARG A 155 0.16 -22.47 -12.78
CA ARG A 155 -0.22 -21.22 -13.46
C ARG A 155 -0.26 -21.40 -14.98
N ASP A 156 -1.37 -20.99 -15.59
CA ASP A 156 -1.58 -20.93 -17.04
C ASP A 156 -2.56 -19.79 -17.36
N GLY A 157 -2.01 -18.65 -17.82
CA GLY A 157 -2.81 -17.45 -18.10
C GLY A 157 -3.73 -17.56 -19.31
N GLU A 158 -3.46 -18.45 -20.27
CA GLU A 158 -4.34 -18.65 -21.42
C GLU A 158 -5.52 -19.54 -21.03
N ALA A 159 -5.23 -20.67 -20.38
CA ALA A 159 -6.27 -21.55 -19.89
C ALA A 159 -7.14 -20.86 -18.82
N ALA A 160 -6.56 -20.02 -17.96
CA ALA A 160 -7.31 -19.20 -16.99
C ALA A 160 -8.40 -18.36 -17.67
N ARG A 161 -8.04 -17.61 -18.72
CA ARG A 161 -8.98 -16.78 -19.49
C ARG A 161 -10.07 -17.62 -20.14
N LEU A 162 -9.72 -18.75 -20.75
CA LEU A 162 -10.68 -19.63 -21.40
C LEU A 162 -11.73 -20.16 -20.42
N TRP A 163 -11.31 -20.63 -19.24
CA TRP A 163 -12.21 -21.18 -18.23
C TRP A 163 -13.07 -20.11 -17.56
N CYS A 164 -12.50 -18.94 -17.25
CA CYS A 164 -13.28 -17.79 -16.78
C CYS A 164 -14.32 -17.33 -17.80
N ALA A 165 -13.97 -17.28 -19.09
CA ALA A 165 -14.90 -16.94 -20.17
C ALA A 165 -16.05 -17.95 -20.29
N ARG A 166 -15.78 -19.25 -20.14
CA ARG A 166 -16.82 -20.29 -20.10
C ARG A 166 -17.77 -20.11 -18.92
N ALA A 167 -17.23 -19.85 -17.74
CA ALA A 167 -18.03 -19.58 -16.54
C ALA A 167 -18.91 -18.33 -16.71
N ALA A 168 -18.33 -17.25 -17.26
CA ALA A 168 -19.06 -16.02 -17.58
C ALA A 168 -20.20 -16.25 -18.58
N GLN A 169 -19.95 -17.01 -19.66
CA GLN A 169 -20.98 -17.38 -20.65
C GLN A 169 -22.11 -18.21 -20.04
N ALA A 170 -21.82 -19.00 -19.00
CA ALA A 170 -22.81 -19.75 -18.24
C ALA A 170 -23.56 -18.88 -17.20
N GLY A 171 -23.29 -17.57 -17.14
CA GLY A 171 -23.94 -16.64 -16.23
C GLY A 171 -23.41 -16.68 -14.79
N CYS A 172 -22.20 -17.23 -14.57
CA CYS A 172 -21.55 -17.25 -13.26
C CYS A 172 -20.87 -15.88 -12.99
N PRO A 173 -21.30 -15.13 -11.96
CA PRO A 173 -20.69 -13.84 -11.61
C PRO A 173 -19.18 -13.93 -11.30
N GLN A 174 -18.75 -15.03 -10.67
CA GLN A 174 -17.35 -15.29 -10.35
C GLN A 174 -16.52 -15.52 -11.63
N GLY A 175 -17.15 -16.07 -12.69
CA GLY A 175 -16.56 -16.18 -14.01
C GLY A 175 -16.31 -14.82 -14.65
N ASP A 176 -17.30 -13.93 -14.59
CA ASP A 176 -17.17 -12.53 -15.06
C ASP A 176 -16.04 -11.79 -14.31
N LEU A 177 -15.96 -11.97 -12.99
CA LEU A 177 -14.90 -11.41 -12.16
C LEU A 177 -13.51 -11.96 -12.54
N GLY A 178 -13.40 -13.28 -12.70
CA GLY A 178 -12.15 -13.95 -13.10
C GLY A 178 -11.71 -13.55 -14.50
N LEU A 179 -12.65 -13.34 -15.43
CA LEU A 179 -12.37 -12.85 -16.76
C LEU A 179 -11.81 -11.42 -16.71
N ALA A 180 -12.47 -10.51 -15.98
CA ALA A 180 -11.98 -9.16 -15.79
C ALA A 180 -10.55 -9.15 -15.19
N ALA A 181 -10.31 -9.92 -14.13
CA ALA A 181 -9.00 -10.02 -13.49
C ALA A 181 -7.91 -10.55 -14.43
N ALA A 182 -8.21 -11.57 -15.24
CA ALA A 182 -7.25 -12.15 -16.18
C ALA A 182 -6.86 -11.18 -17.31
N HIS A 183 -7.79 -10.32 -17.75
CA HIS A 183 -7.49 -9.26 -18.70
C HIS A 183 -6.66 -8.13 -18.05
N LEU A 184 -6.97 -7.73 -16.81
CA LEU A 184 -6.18 -6.75 -16.04
C LEU A 184 -4.73 -7.21 -15.78
N ALA A 185 -4.48 -8.52 -15.74
CA ALA A 185 -3.14 -9.07 -15.55
C ALA A 185 -2.26 -8.98 -16.82
N THR A 186 -2.86 -8.85 -18.01
CA THR A 186 -2.15 -8.89 -19.30
C THR A 186 -2.12 -7.53 -20.01
N GLN A 187 -3.04 -6.63 -19.65
CA GLN A 187 -3.18 -5.30 -20.25
C GLN A 187 -3.29 -4.22 -19.18
N ALA A 188 -3.06 -2.97 -19.57
CA ALA A 188 -3.27 -1.85 -18.66
C ALA A 188 -4.75 -1.80 -18.23
N PRO A 189 -5.06 -1.50 -16.96
CA PRO A 189 -6.43 -1.50 -16.48
C PRO A 189 -7.37 -0.60 -17.31
N GLY A 190 -8.56 -1.12 -17.60
CA GLY A 190 -9.62 -0.41 -18.31
C GLY A 190 -9.42 -0.25 -19.83
N THR A 191 -8.28 -0.65 -20.41
CA THR A 191 -8.08 -0.52 -21.87
C THR A 191 -8.90 -1.51 -22.69
N ASP A 192 -9.37 -2.59 -22.06
CA ASP A 192 -10.16 -3.63 -22.70
C ASP A 192 -11.65 -3.46 -22.36
N PRO A 193 -12.51 -3.11 -23.34
CA PRO A 193 -13.93 -2.90 -23.12
C PRO A 193 -14.66 -4.18 -22.67
N ASP A 194 -14.20 -5.36 -23.09
CA ASP A 194 -14.82 -6.63 -22.70
C ASP A 194 -14.54 -6.93 -21.22
N ALA A 195 -13.35 -6.58 -20.73
CA ALA A 195 -12.98 -6.71 -19.33
C ALA A 195 -13.80 -5.76 -18.43
N VAL A 196 -14.01 -4.51 -18.88
CA VAL A 196 -14.86 -3.55 -18.16
C VAL A 196 -16.32 -4.02 -18.16
N ALA A 197 -16.81 -4.55 -19.28
CA ALA A 197 -18.17 -5.09 -19.37
C ALA A 197 -18.37 -6.31 -18.45
N ALA A 198 -17.40 -7.22 -18.40
CA ALA A 198 -17.42 -8.35 -17.47
C ALA A 198 -17.39 -7.88 -16.01
N LEU A 199 -16.54 -6.91 -15.69
CA LEU A 199 -16.47 -6.35 -14.34
C LEU A 199 -17.79 -5.68 -13.91
N ASN A 200 -18.45 -4.96 -14.82
CA ASN A 200 -19.76 -4.36 -14.58
C ASN A 200 -20.81 -5.44 -14.26
N ARG A 201 -20.91 -6.51 -15.06
CA ARG A 201 -21.83 -7.63 -14.78
C ARG A 201 -21.57 -8.29 -13.43
N ALA A 202 -20.30 -8.50 -13.08
CA ALA A 202 -19.91 -9.03 -11.78
C ALA A 202 -20.30 -8.09 -10.62
N ALA A 203 -20.11 -6.78 -10.79
CA ALA A 203 -20.47 -5.78 -9.78
C ALA A 203 -21.99 -5.61 -9.60
N GLU A 204 -22.75 -5.67 -10.69
CA GLU A 204 -24.22 -5.69 -10.71
C GLU A 204 -24.79 -6.96 -10.06
N SER A 205 -24.09 -8.08 -10.21
CA SER A 205 -24.37 -9.34 -9.49
C SER A 205 -23.98 -9.29 -8.00
N CYS A 206 -23.73 -8.10 -7.47
CA CYS A 206 -23.41 -7.83 -6.07
C CYS A 206 -22.09 -8.44 -5.57
N LEU A 207 -21.15 -8.83 -6.45
CA LEU A 207 -19.85 -9.33 -5.99
C LEU A 207 -19.03 -8.20 -5.34
N PRO A 208 -18.68 -8.29 -4.05
CA PRO A 208 -18.03 -7.19 -3.32
C PRO A 208 -16.68 -6.78 -3.93
N THR A 209 -15.88 -7.77 -4.35
CA THR A 209 -14.57 -7.54 -4.97
C THR A 209 -14.70 -6.85 -6.33
N ALA A 210 -15.73 -7.20 -7.10
CA ALA A 210 -16.01 -6.56 -8.40
C ALA A 210 -16.39 -5.09 -8.23
N GLN A 211 -17.26 -4.81 -7.26
CA GLN A 211 -17.67 -3.44 -6.90
C GLN A 211 -16.47 -2.61 -6.44
N TYR A 212 -15.58 -3.17 -5.60
CA TYR A 212 -14.35 -2.48 -5.21
C TYR A 212 -13.46 -2.15 -6.43
N MET A 213 -13.23 -3.10 -7.32
CA MET A 213 -12.39 -2.88 -8.50
C MET A 213 -13.00 -1.87 -9.47
N LEU A 214 -14.32 -1.86 -9.63
CA LEU A 214 -15.01 -0.87 -10.45
C LEU A 214 -14.86 0.54 -9.86
N GLY A 215 -14.96 0.66 -8.53
CA GLY A 215 -14.65 1.92 -7.83
C GLY A 215 -13.23 2.43 -8.11
N LEU A 216 -12.25 1.52 -8.19
CA LEU A 216 -10.86 1.85 -8.51
C LEU A 216 -10.67 2.34 -9.95
N LEU A 217 -11.37 1.73 -10.92
CA LEU A 217 -11.36 2.19 -12.32
C LEU A 217 -11.87 3.64 -12.43
N HIS A 218 -12.98 3.94 -11.75
CA HIS A 218 -13.56 5.28 -11.73
C HIS A 218 -12.67 6.30 -11.01
N GLU A 219 -12.05 5.93 -9.87
CA GLU A 219 -11.14 6.80 -9.11
C GLU A 219 -9.89 7.17 -9.95
N ARG A 220 -9.33 6.20 -10.67
CA ARG A 220 -8.10 6.36 -11.45
C ARG A 220 -8.33 6.88 -12.86
N GLY A 221 -9.55 6.75 -13.40
CA GLY A 221 -9.83 7.06 -14.81
C GLY A 221 -9.16 6.07 -15.76
N TRP A 222 -9.09 4.80 -15.36
CA TRP A 222 -8.47 3.74 -16.16
C TRP A 222 -9.44 3.25 -17.23
N GLY A 223 -9.17 3.58 -18.50
CA GLY A 223 -10.03 3.22 -19.62
C GLY A 223 -11.31 4.05 -19.76
N MET A 224 -11.53 5.00 -18.85
CA MET A 224 -12.73 5.83 -18.78
C MET A 224 -12.40 7.18 -18.14
N PRO A 225 -13.24 8.22 -18.32
CA PRO A 225 -13.09 9.47 -17.56
C PRO A 225 -13.12 9.22 -16.06
N ARG A 226 -12.27 9.93 -15.33
CA ARG A 226 -12.25 9.90 -13.85
C ARG A 226 -13.58 10.41 -13.30
N ASP A 227 -14.20 9.63 -12.42
CA ASP A 227 -15.48 9.95 -11.79
C ASP A 227 -15.47 9.57 -10.30
N MET A 228 -15.32 10.59 -9.44
CA MET A 228 -15.27 10.38 -8.00
C MET A 228 -16.64 10.04 -7.38
N GLY A 229 -17.74 10.42 -8.04
CA GLY A 229 -19.10 10.12 -7.60
C GLY A 229 -19.40 8.63 -7.79
N GLN A 230 -19.09 8.10 -8.97
CA GLN A 230 -19.19 6.66 -9.24
C GLN A 230 -18.22 5.85 -8.39
N ALA A 231 -16.98 6.32 -8.20
CA ALA A 231 -16.03 5.66 -7.30
C ALA A 231 -16.61 5.51 -5.88
N ALA A 232 -17.16 6.60 -5.33
CA ALA A 232 -17.78 6.57 -4.00
C ALA A 232 -19.01 5.65 -3.93
N LEU A 233 -19.84 5.63 -4.97
CA LEU A 233 -21.00 4.73 -5.04
C LEU A 233 -20.57 3.26 -4.95
N TRP A 234 -19.61 2.85 -5.77
CA TRP A 234 -19.15 1.47 -5.82
C TRP A 234 -18.35 1.06 -4.58
N TYR A 235 -17.51 1.95 -4.05
CA TYR A 235 -16.83 1.69 -2.78
C TYR A 235 -17.81 1.57 -1.62
N GLY A 236 -18.87 2.39 -1.57
CA GLY A 236 -19.90 2.28 -0.52
C GLY A 236 -20.59 0.92 -0.52
N ARG A 237 -21.01 0.43 -1.70
CA ARG A 237 -21.62 -0.91 -1.84
C ARG A 237 -20.66 -2.03 -1.42
N ALA A 238 -19.40 -1.96 -1.82
CA ALA A 238 -18.39 -2.94 -1.43
C ALA A 238 -18.07 -2.87 0.07
N ALA A 239 -18.06 -1.67 0.65
CA ALA A 239 -17.79 -1.43 2.06
C ALA A 239 -18.87 -2.01 2.97
N GLU A 240 -20.15 -1.88 2.58
CA GLU A 240 -21.30 -2.50 3.26
C GLU A 240 -21.22 -4.02 3.30
N GLN A 241 -20.63 -4.62 2.26
CA GLN A 241 -20.40 -6.06 2.18
C GLN A 241 -19.08 -6.52 2.85
N GLY A 242 -18.41 -5.63 3.58
CA GLY A 242 -17.24 -5.98 4.40
C GLY A 242 -15.89 -5.93 3.69
N VAL A 243 -15.81 -5.39 2.46
CA VAL A 243 -14.52 -5.27 1.75
C VAL A 243 -13.67 -4.18 2.40
N ARG A 244 -12.68 -4.60 3.19
CA ARG A 244 -11.83 -3.70 3.98
C ARG A 244 -11.14 -2.59 3.15
N PRO A 245 -10.48 -2.87 2.01
CA PRO A 245 -9.94 -1.79 1.16
C PRO A 245 -11.00 -0.80 0.67
N ALA A 246 -12.23 -1.27 0.42
CA ALA A 246 -13.34 -0.40 0.02
C ALA A 246 -13.80 0.48 1.20
N GLN A 247 -13.85 -0.05 2.42
CA GLN A 247 -14.15 0.73 3.63
C GLN A 247 -13.14 1.86 3.84
N ALA A 248 -11.84 1.58 3.70
CA ALA A 248 -10.77 2.57 3.81
C ALA A 248 -10.91 3.67 2.74
N ARG A 249 -11.06 3.28 1.47
CA ARG A 249 -11.20 4.22 0.35
C ARG A 249 -12.49 5.03 0.44
N TYR A 250 -13.61 4.39 0.78
CA TYR A 250 -14.89 5.08 0.94
C TYR A 250 -14.81 6.10 2.09
N GLY A 251 -14.26 5.70 3.24
CA GLY A 251 -14.04 6.59 4.37
C GLY A 251 -13.16 7.80 4.00
N ALA A 252 -12.04 7.57 3.30
CA ALA A 252 -11.17 8.64 2.83
C ALA A 252 -11.87 9.60 1.86
N LEU A 253 -12.69 9.09 0.93
CA LEU A 253 -13.45 9.94 0.00
C LEU A 253 -14.47 10.83 0.70
N LEU A 254 -15.05 10.37 1.81
CA LEU A 254 -16.01 11.14 2.60
C LEU A 254 -15.36 12.30 3.36
N LEU A 255 -14.04 12.34 3.48
CA LEU A 255 -13.29 13.46 4.08
C LEU A 255 -13.09 14.65 3.12
N HIS A 256 -13.33 14.44 1.82
CA HIS A 256 -13.16 15.47 0.80
C HIS A 256 -14.51 16.07 0.37
N ASP A 257 -14.51 17.35 0.01
CA ASP A 257 -15.68 17.97 -0.60
C ASP A 257 -15.93 17.37 -1.99
N ARG A 258 -17.18 17.00 -2.27
CA ARG A 258 -17.59 16.39 -3.53
C ARG A 258 -18.52 17.33 -4.28
N ALA A 259 -18.60 17.14 -5.60
CA ALA A 259 -19.54 17.85 -6.44
C ALA A 259 -21.01 17.67 -5.96
N ASP A 260 -21.30 16.52 -5.34
CA ASP A 260 -22.65 16.11 -4.94
C ASP A 260 -22.99 16.45 -3.47
N GLY A 261 -22.10 17.13 -2.74
CA GLY A 261 -22.34 17.55 -1.37
C GLY A 261 -21.07 17.69 -0.51
N PRO A 262 -21.20 18.32 0.68
CA PRO A 262 -20.08 18.55 1.58
C PRO A 262 -19.51 17.24 2.13
N ARG A 263 -18.26 17.28 2.59
CA ARG A 263 -17.63 16.16 3.34
C ARG A 263 -18.52 15.68 4.50
N ASN A 264 -18.57 14.36 4.71
CA ASN A 264 -19.32 13.72 5.80
C ASN A 264 -18.36 13.04 6.78
N MET A 265 -17.87 13.82 7.73
CA MET A 265 -16.79 13.41 8.63
C MET A 265 -17.20 12.28 9.59
N LEU A 266 -18.45 12.28 10.08
CA LEU A 266 -18.94 11.22 10.97
C LEU A 266 -18.99 9.86 10.25
N MET A 267 -19.50 9.87 9.02
CA MET A 267 -19.55 8.66 8.21
C MET A 267 -18.15 8.22 7.76
N ALA A 268 -17.25 9.16 7.47
CA ALA A 268 -15.85 8.88 7.20
C ALA A 268 -15.19 8.15 8.37
N GLU A 269 -15.32 8.69 9.58
CA GLU A 269 -14.81 8.10 10.82
C GLU A 269 -15.32 6.68 11.02
N THR A 270 -16.63 6.45 10.84
CA THR A 270 -17.23 5.12 11.01
C THR A 270 -16.62 4.09 10.05
N TRP A 271 -16.44 4.44 8.78
CA TRP A 271 -15.88 3.51 7.78
C TRP A 271 -14.38 3.30 7.95
N LEU A 272 -13.64 4.36 8.27
CA LEU A 272 -12.22 4.26 8.56
C LEU A 272 -11.98 3.41 9.82
N ARG A 273 -12.80 3.56 10.87
CA ARG A 273 -12.71 2.73 12.10
C ARG A 273 -12.92 1.25 11.80
N ARG A 274 -13.89 0.90 10.96
CA ARG A 274 -14.10 -0.50 10.52
C ARG A 274 -12.89 -1.04 9.77
N ALA A 275 -12.33 -0.26 8.84
CA ALA A 275 -11.16 -0.66 8.09
C ALA A 275 -9.92 -0.83 8.98
N ALA A 276 -9.69 0.12 9.90
CA ALA A 276 -8.58 0.12 10.84
C ALA A 276 -8.65 -1.04 11.84
N LEU A 277 -9.82 -1.35 12.40
CA LEU A 277 -10.04 -2.55 13.22
C LEU A 277 -9.85 -3.84 12.44
N GLY A 278 -10.05 -3.80 11.12
CA GLY A 278 -9.68 -4.87 10.21
C GLY A 278 -8.16 -4.97 9.97
N GLY A 279 -7.34 -4.05 10.46
CA GLY A 279 -5.88 -4.02 10.23
C GLY A 279 -5.44 -3.17 9.04
N ASP A 280 -6.29 -2.27 8.53
CA ASP A 280 -5.86 -1.29 7.52
C ASP A 280 -5.07 -0.14 8.16
N ARG A 281 -3.76 -0.11 7.91
CA ARG A 281 -2.83 0.86 8.52
C ARG A 281 -3.03 2.29 8.02
N GLU A 282 -3.49 2.48 6.78
CA GLU A 282 -3.73 3.81 6.22
C GLU A 282 -5.02 4.39 6.82
N ALA A 283 -6.05 3.57 6.96
CA ALA A 283 -7.29 3.98 7.64
C ALA A 283 -7.04 4.34 9.12
N ALA A 284 -6.19 3.56 9.81
CA ALA A 284 -5.78 3.88 11.18
C ALA A 284 -5.04 5.22 11.27
N ALA A 285 -4.14 5.53 10.33
CA ALA A 285 -3.46 6.83 10.29
C ALA A 285 -4.45 7.99 10.03
N LEU A 286 -5.41 7.82 9.11
CA LEU A 286 -6.43 8.81 8.81
C LEU A 286 -7.37 9.09 10.01
N LEU A 287 -7.70 8.08 10.81
CA LEU A 287 -8.41 8.29 12.08
C LEU A 287 -7.58 9.09 13.07
N GLY A 288 -6.28 8.79 13.17
CA GLY A 288 -5.33 9.58 13.95
C GLY A 288 -5.38 11.06 13.56
N ASP A 289 -5.31 11.35 12.26
CA ASP A 289 -5.40 12.71 11.72
C ASP A 289 -6.73 13.40 12.05
N LEU A 290 -7.86 12.68 11.90
CA LEU A 290 -9.19 13.23 12.17
C LEU A 290 -9.34 13.64 13.64
N HIS A 291 -8.91 12.78 14.57
CA HIS A 291 -8.97 13.05 16.00
C HIS A 291 -7.96 14.11 16.45
N ALA A 292 -6.73 14.12 15.90
CA ALA A 292 -5.68 15.07 16.27
C ALA A 292 -5.98 16.51 15.83
N ARG A 293 -6.71 16.69 14.73
CA ARG A 293 -7.14 18.00 14.22
C ARG A 293 -8.42 18.52 14.87
N GLY A 294 -9.11 17.68 15.64
CA GLY A 294 -10.42 18.00 16.21
C GLY A 294 -11.51 18.24 15.16
N GLU A 295 -11.29 17.76 13.93
CA GLU A 295 -12.27 17.85 12.85
C GLU A 295 -13.42 16.87 13.17
N ALA A 296 -14.66 17.25 12.82
CA ALA A 296 -15.91 16.57 13.22
C ALA A 296 -16.43 16.83 14.66
N ALA A 297 -15.88 17.79 15.41
CA ALA A 297 -16.25 18.04 16.81
C ALA A 297 -16.00 16.82 17.73
N ILE A 298 -15.03 15.97 17.38
CA ILE A 298 -14.52 14.88 18.22
C ILE A 298 -13.01 15.08 18.50
N PRO A 299 -12.59 16.14 19.23
CA PRO A 299 -11.22 16.24 19.70
C PRO A 299 -10.98 15.18 20.77
N ALA A 300 -10.11 14.22 20.45
CA ALA A 300 -9.68 13.19 21.37
C ALA A 300 -8.23 12.87 21.05
N ASP A 301 -7.31 13.74 21.47
CA ASP A 301 -5.86 13.50 21.28
C ASP A 301 -5.45 12.12 21.80
N HIS A 302 -6.14 11.59 22.83
CA HIS A 302 -5.95 10.22 23.31
C HIS A 302 -6.38 9.13 22.31
N GLU A 303 -7.49 9.32 21.59
CA GLU A 303 -7.89 8.43 20.48
C GLU A 303 -6.94 8.58 19.30
N ALA A 304 -6.44 9.79 19.02
CA ALA A 304 -5.44 10.00 17.98
C ALA A 304 -4.16 9.19 18.26
N VAL A 305 -3.65 9.23 19.50
CA VAL A 305 -2.52 8.40 19.92
C VAL A 305 -2.81 6.91 19.76
N ALA A 306 -4.00 6.45 20.15
CA ALA A 306 -4.38 5.04 20.01
C ALA A 306 -4.36 4.59 18.53
N TRP A 307 -4.95 5.38 17.64
CA TRP A 307 -5.02 5.06 16.22
C TRP A 307 -3.67 5.17 15.50
N TYR A 308 -2.87 6.20 15.82
CA TYR A 308 -1.51 6.27 15.28
C TYR A 308 -0.63 5.13 15.79
N ARG A 309 -0.79 4.64 17.02
CA ARG A 309 -0.10 3.43 17.52
C ARG A 309 -0.45 2.21 16.67
N VAL A 310 -1.75 1.98 16.41
CA VAL A 310 -2.20 0.88 15.53
C VAL A 310 -1.56 0.98 14.14
N ALA A 311 -1.50 2.17 13.55
CA ALA A 311 -0.86 2.37 12.25
C ALA A 311 0.67 2.16 12.31
N ALA A 312 1.33 2.68 13.34
CA ALA A 312 2.77 2.57 13.56
C ALA A 312 3.24 1.14 13.79
N ASP A 313 2.49 0.34 14.55
CA ASP A 313 2.75 -1.09 14.78
C ASP A 313 2.72 -1.89 13.47
N HIS A 314 1.97 -1.42 12.47
CA HIS A 314 1.91 -1.98 11.11
C HIS A 314 2.86 -1.28 10.13
N GLY A 315 3.87 -0.52 10.62
CA GLY A 315 4.93 0.06 9.81
C GLY A 315 4.56 1.36 9.08
N HIS A 316 3.57 2.11 9.55
CA HIS A 316 3.20 3.39 8.93
C HIS A 316 4.11 4.55 9.36
N ALA A 317 5.08 4.92 8.52
CA ALA A 317 6.13 5.91 8.84
C ALA A 317 5.60 7.27 9.34
N LEU A 318 4.59 7.83 8.67
CA LEU A 318 4.00 9.12 9.08
C LEU A 318 3.30 9.02 10.45
N ALA A 319 2.72 7.86 10.80
CA ALA A 319 2.02 7.69 12.06
C ALA A 319 3.01 7.62 13.23
N CYS A 320 4.16 6.95 13.02
CA CYS A 320 5.30 7.01 13.94
C CYS A 320 5.73 8.47 14.18
N ARG A 321 5.87 9.28 13.12
CA ARG A 321 6.21 10.70 13.27
C ARG A 321 5.14 11.50 14.01
N MET A 322 3.85 11.26 13.75
CA MET A 322 2.76 11.95 14.47
C MET A 322 2.69 11.55 15.95
N LEU A 323 2.94 10.28 16.29
CA LEU A 323 3.09 9.86 17.69
C LEU A 323 4.19 10.62 18.39
N ALA A 324 5.34 10.77 17.73
CA ALA A 324 6.44 11.53 18.31
C ALA A 324 6.04 12.96 18.65
N VAL A 325 5.35 13.65 17.74
CA VAL A 325 4.84 15.00 17.97
C VAL A 325 3.88 15.03 19.18
N LEU A 326 2.96 14.06 19.29
CA LEU A 326 2.01 13.98 20.40
C LEU A 326 2.69 13.73 21.76
N TYR A 327 3.70 12.84 21.81
CA TYR A 327 4.50 12.63 23.02
C TYR A 327 5.39 13.81 23.36
N GLN A 328 5.95 14.51 22.37
CA GLN A 328 6.76 15.70 22.61
C GLN A 328 5.93 16.85 23.18
N GLN A 329 4.68 16.99 22.74
CA GLN A 329 3.77 18.05 23.17
C GLN A 329 2.92 17.68 24.39
N GLY A 330 2.93 16.41 24.83
CA GLY A 330 2.04 15.92 25.89
C GLY A 330 0.56 16.01 25.52
N ARG A 331 0.23 15.83 24.25
CA ARG A 331 -1.15 15.91 23.73
C ARG A 331 -1.80 14.53 23.71
N GLY A 332 -2.85 14.33 24.50
CA GLY A 332 -3.58 13.06 24.59
C GLY A 332 -2.86 11.96 25.40
N VAL A 333 -1.62 12.20 25.78
CA VAL A 333 -0.75 11.35 26.61
C VAL A 333 0.18 12.25 27.43
N ALA A 334 0.80 11.70 28.48
CA ALA A 334 1.87 12.41 29.19
C ALA A 334 3.03 12.73 28.24
N ALA A 335 3.61 13.92 28.38
CA ALA A 335 4.78 14.29 27.61
C ALA A 335 5.93 13.33 27.93
N ASP A 336 6.53 12.75 26.89
CA ASP A 336 7.62 11.80 27.01
C ASP A 336 8.59 12.02 25.84
N PRO A 337 9.61 12.89 26.02
CA PRO A 337 10.54 13.23 24.94
C PRO A 337 11.39 12.03 24.50
N ASP A 338 11.64 11.07 25.39
CA ASP A 338 12.42 9.86 25.07
C ASP A 338 11.61 8.91 24.20
N LEU A 339 10.34 8.69 24.54
CA LEU A 339 9.42 7.91 23.71
C LEU A 339 9.11 8.62 22.40
N ALA A 340 9.00 9.95 22.40
CA ALA A 340 8.86 10.74 21.18
C ALA A 340 10.04 10.51 20.22
N ARG A 341 11.26 10.55 20.76
CA ARG A 341 12.49 10.27 19.99
C ARG A 341 12.48 8.84 19.42
N GLN A 342 12.12 7.83 20.20
CA GLN A 342 12.04 6.44 19.72
C GLN A 342 11.06 6.31 18.54
N TRP A 343 9.92 6.99 18.61
CA TRP A 343 8.96 7.00 17.50
C TRP A 343 9.49 7.74 16.26
N LEU A 344 10.27 8.81 16.42
CA LEU A 344 10.96 9.45 15.29
C LEU A 344 12.03 8.54 14.67
N GLU A 345 12.83 7.85 15.51
CA GLU A 345 13.84 6.90 15.05
C GLU A 345 13.18 5.80 14.21
N ARG A 346 12.05 5.26 14.70
CA ARG A 346 11.25 4.29 13.95
C ARG A 346 10.69 4.85 12.64
N ALA A 347 10.23 6.10 12.63
CA ALA A 347 9.76 6.76 11.41
C ALA A 347 10.89 6.93 10.38
N ALA A 348 12.09 7.29 10.84
CA ALA A 348 13.29 7.43 10.01
C ALA A 348 13.76 6.09 9.43
N GLU A 349 13.75 5.00 10.22
CA GLU A 349 14.02 3.64 9.73
C GLU A 349 13.06 3.22 8.62
N LEU A 350 11.80 3.64 8.70
CA LEU A 350 10.78 3.41 7.68
C LEU A 350 10.87 4.39 6.49
N GLY A 351 11.85 5.30 6.48
CA GLY A 351 12.16 6.21 5.38
C GLY A 351 11.49 7.58 5.43
N ASP A 352 10.90 8.02 6.55
CA ASP A 352 10.34 9.38 6.69
C ASP A 352 11.47 10.42 6.80
N LEU A 353 11.66 11.20 5.72
CA LEU A 353 12.69 12.24 5.62
C LEU A 353 12.47 13.42 6.58
N THR A 354 11.22 13.66 6.98
CA THR A 354 10.89 14.73 7.92
C THR A 354 11.28 14.29 9.33
N ALA A 355 11.00 13.03 9.69
CA ALA A 355 11.43 12.47 10.98
C ALA A 355 12.95 12.47 11.13
N MET A 356 13.70 12.18 10.06
CA MET A 356 15.16 12.32 10.06
C MET A 356 15.62 13.74 10.35
N SER A 357 14.90 14.73 9.82
CA SER A 357 15.20 16.15 10.05
C SER A 357 14.80 16.60 11.46
N ASP A 358 13.66 16.13 11.97
CA ASP A 358 13.16 16.39 13.31
C ASP A 358 14.07 15.77 14.39
N LEU A 359 14.64 14.58 14.13
CA LEU A 359 15.67 13.96 14.97
C LEU A 359 16.94 14.81 15.03
N ALA A 360 17.42 15.27 13.88
CA ALA A 360 18.58 16.15 13.85
C ALA A 360 18.33 17.45 14.64
N ALA A 361 17.15 18.04 14.50
CA ALA A 361 16.77 19.26 15.22
C ALA A 361 16.65 19.05 16.75
N THR A 362 16.06 17.94 17.19
CA THR A 362 15.92 17.63 18.63
C THR A 362 17.27 17.35 19.29
N LEU A 363 18.20 16.71 18.58
CA LEU A 363 19.57 16.50 19.04
C LEU A 363 20.36 17.81 19.16
N LEU A 364 20.17 18.74 18.22
CA LEU A 364 20.79 20.07 18.26
C LEU A 364 20.23 20.95 19.39
N ALA A 365 18.94 20.85 19.69
CA ALA A 365 18.28 21.62 20.76
C ALA A 365 18.59 21.08 22.17
N GLY A 366 18.81 19.77 22.33
CA GLY A 366 19.15 19.12 23.60
C GLY A 366 20.61 19.31 24.06
N GLY A 367 21.45 19.96 23.27
CA GLY A 367 22.88 20.17 23.57
C GLY A 367 23.20 21.20 24.66
N ALA A 368 22.19 21.89 25.24
CA ALA A 368 22.43 22.96 26.20
C ALA A 368 22.26 22.56 27.68
N GLU A 369 21.35 21.64 28.04
CA GLU A 369 21.15 21.29 29.45
C GLU A 369 20.70 19.83 29.63
N GLN A 370 21.45 19.13 30.49
CA GLN A 370 21.16 17.83 31.11
C GLN A 370 21.69 16.58 30.40
N ALA A 371 22.98 16.34 30.64
CA ALA A 371 23.55 15.01 30.70
C ALA A 371 22.86 14.19 31.82
N ALA A 372 21.85 13.41 31.45
CA ALA A 372 21.37 12.28 32.22
C ALA A 372 21.63 11.00 31.40
N THR A 373 22.20 10.00 32.05
CA THR A 373 22.66 8.71 31.52
C THR A 373 21.76 8.10 30.44
N PRO A 374 22.30 7.72 29.25
CA PRO A 374 21.49 7.12 28.18
C PRO A 374 21.05 5.69 28.52
N PRO A 375 19.79 5.30 28.25
CA PRO A 375 19.40 3.88 28.20
C PRO A 375 20.11 3.20 27.02
N ALA A 376 20.39 1.89 27.16
CA ALA A 376 21.34 1.14 26.34
C ALA A 376 21.16 1.37 24.83
N LEU A 377 22.09 2.14 24.24
CA LEU A 377 22.20 2.28 22.80
C LEU A 377 22.48 0.92 22.17
N VAL A 378 21.76 0.63 21.09
CA VAL A 378 22.07 -0.49 20.21
C VAL A 378 23.52 -0.34 19.77
N ASP A 379 24.38 -1.26 20.18
CA ASP A 379 25.76 -1.28 19.74
C ASP A 379 25.80 -1.76 18.29
N PHE A 380 25.92 -0.81 17.37
CA PHE A 380 26.03 -1.09 15.94
C PHE A 380 27.40 -1.67 15.56
N GLU A 381 28.38 -1.66 16.48
CA GLU A 381 29.75 -2.03 16.19
C GLU A 381 29.94 -3.50 15.80
N PRO A 382 29.35 -4.50 16.49
CA PRO A 382 29.45 -5.90 16.07
C PRO A 382 28.86 -6.15 14.68
N ALA A 383 27.70 -5.55 14.37
CA ALA A 383 27.05 -5.71 13.07
C ALA A 383 27.81 -4.98 11.94
N ALA A 384 28.33 -3.79 12.21
CA ALA A 384 29.19 -3.06 11.29
C ALA A 384 30.50 -3.81 11.00
N GLN A 385 31.12 -4.41 12.03
CA GLN A 385 32.30 -5.26 11.89
C GLN A 385 32.00 -6.55 11.10
N ALA A 386 30.78 -7.09 11.22
CA ALA A 386 30.31 -8.21 10.41
C ALA A 386 29.98 -7.84 8.95
N GLY A 387 30.11 -6.56 8.58
CA GLY A 387 29.92 -6.07 7.21
C GLY A 387 28.50 -5.58 6.89
N ASP A 388 27.64 -5.40 7.90
CA ASP A 388 26.32 -4.81 7.69
C ASP A 388 26.48 -3.32 7.30
N PRO A 389 26.03 -2.91 6.11
CA PRO A 389 26.24 -1.57 5.61
C PRO A 389 25.33 -0.51 6.28
N VAL A 390 24.17 -0.91 6.81
CA VAL A 390 23.25 -0.03 7.56
C VAL A 390 23.78 0.16 8.98
N ALA A 391 24.27 -0.90 9.62
CA ALA A 391 24.94 -0.80 10.91
C ALA A 391 26.23 0.03 10.80
N ALA A 392 27.01 -0.12 9.73
CA ALA A 392 28.18 0.72 9.47
C ALA A 392 27.81 2.21 9.29
N PHE A 393 26.71 2.51 8.62
CA PHE A 393 26.18 3.87 8.51
C PHE A 393 25.75 4.43 9.87
N ASN A 394 24.98 3.67 10.65
CA ASN A 394 24.50 4.09 11.97
C ASN A 394 25.64 4.22 12.99
N LEU A 395 26.65 3.33 12.93
CA LEU A 395 27.87 3.44 13.71
C LEU A 395 28.64 4.73 13.36
N ALA A 396 28.77 5.03 12.07
CA ALA A 396 29.42 6.25 11.62
C ALA A 396 28.73 7.51 12.16
N VAL A 397 27.40 7.56 12.11
CA VAL A 397 26.60 8.65 12.70
C VAL A 397 26.82 8.73 14.22
N SER A 398 26.81 7.58 14.93
CA SER A 398 27.02 7.56 16.38
C SER A 398 28.40 8.08 16.80
N LEU A 399 29.46 7.77 16.03
CA LEU A 399 30.82 8.25 16.24
C LEU A 399 30.96 9.73 15.87
N HIS A 400 30.22 10.21 14.87
CA HIS A 400 30.27 11.60 14.43
C HIS A 400 29.61 12.55 15.44
N GLU A 401 28.46 12.15 15.97
CA GLU A 401 27.62 12.95 16.87
C GLU A 401 27.91 12.67 18.36
N GLY A 402 28.74 11.67 18.67
CA GLY A 402 29.04 11.27 20.05
C GLY A 402 27.85 10.62 20.77
N VAL A 403 26.98 9.94 20.03
CA VAL A 403 25.75 9.34 20.56
C VAL A 403 26.06 7.94 21.09
N GLY A 404 26.02 7.79 22.43
CA GLY A 404 26.27 6.52 23.11
C GLY A 404 27.73 6.09 23.19
N ARG A 405 28.63 6.88 22.61
CA ARG A 405 30.08 6.70 22.62
C ARG A 405 30.77 8.06 22.43
N PRO A 406 32.04 8.22 22.85
CA PRO A 406 32.77 9.46 22.60
C PRO A 406 32.81 9.79 21.10
N MET A 407 32.75 11.09 20.79
CA MET A 407 32.89 11.57 19.42
C MET A 407 34.27 11.20 18.87
N ASP A 408 34.28 10.54 17.72
CA ASP A 408 35.48 10.16 16.97
C ASP A 408 35.19 10.39 15.48
N ARG A 409 35.45 11.63 15.04
CA ARG A 409 35.23 12.07 13.66
C ARG A 409 36.08 11.25 12.65
N PRO A 410 37.35 10.93 12.93
CA PRO A 410 38.12 9.99 12.09
C PRO A 410 37.49 8.61 11.93
N ALA A 411 37.06 7.98 13.02
CA ALA A 411 36.41 6.68 12.96
C ALA A 411 35.05 6.78 12.25
N ALA A 412 34.29 7.86 12.48
CA ALA A 412 33.05 8.12 11.77
C ALA A 412 33.25 8.18 10.25
N ALA A 413 34.26 8.93 9.79
CA ALA A 413 34.57 9.05 8.37
C ALA A 413 34.93 7.70 7.74
N LEU A 414 35.69 6.86 8.46
CA LEU A 414 36.07 5.53 8.03
C LEU A 414 34.85 4.61 7.85
N TRP A 415 33.94 4.59 8.83
CA TRP A 415 32.73 3.77 8.77
C TRP A 415 31.72 4.29 7.73
N MET A 416 31.63 5.61 7.57
CA MET A 416 30.82 6.24 6.53
C MET A 416 31.32 5.86 5.13
N GLU A 417 32.65 5.88 4.92
CA GLU A 417 33.27 5.41 3.67
C GLU A 417 32.96 3.94 3.39
N ARG A 418 33.04 3.08 4.41
CA ARG A 418 32.74 1.65 4.27
C ARG A 418 31.29 1.42 3.83
N ALA A 419 30.34 2.09 4.47
CA ALA A 419 28.93 2.01 4.10
C ALA A 419 28.69 2.55 2.67
N ALA A 420 29.35 3.66 2.30
CA ALA A 420 29.28 4.23 0.97
C ALA A 420 29.79 3.26 -0.12
N ARG A 421 30.91 2.57 0.14
CA ARG A 421 31.51 1.60 -0.80
C ARG A 421 30.63 0.38 -1.09
N VAL A 422 29.77 0.00 -0.16
CA VAL A 422 28.83 -1.13 -0.33
C VAL A 422 27.51 -0.67 -0.97
N GLY A 423 27.35 0.62 -1.25
CA GLY A 423 26.22 1.18 -2.01
C GLY A 423 25.14 1.85 -1.18
N VAL A 424 25.39 2.17 0.10
CA VAL A 424 24.44 2.97 0.90
C VAL A 424 24.45 4.40 0.38
N VAL A 425 23.39 4.76 -0.35
CA VAL A 425 23.28 6.06 -1.04
C VAL A 425 23.41 7.25 -0.08
N ASN A 426 22.83 7.15 1.11
CA ASN A 426 22.96 8.19 2.15
C ASN A 426 24.39 8.29 2.68
N ALA A 427 25.09 7.17 2.86
CA ALA A 427 26.48 7.18 3.31
C ALA A 427 27.40 7.81 2.27
N ALA A 428 27.17 7.55 0.98
CA ALA A 428 27.89 8.22 -0.11
C ALA A 428 27.68 9.75 -0.09
N TYR A 429 26.45 10.20 0.15
CA TYR A 429 26.17 11.64 0.32
C TYR A 429 26.90 12.25 1.52
N TRP A 430 26.77 11.64 2.69
CA TRP A 430 27.37 12.15 3.93
C TRP A 430 28.89 12.10 3.89
N TYR A 431 29.48 11.00 3.41
CA TYR A 431 30.93 10.90 3.23
C TYR A 431 31.46 11.92 2.22
N GLY A 432 30.72 12.15 1.13
CA GLY A 432 31.03 13.20 0.18
C GLY A 432 31.07 14.60 0.81
N ARG A 433 30.15 14.91 1.73
CA ARG A 433 30.18 16.15 2.52
C ARG A 433 31.34 16.22 3.51
N MET A 434 31.63 15.14 4.22
CA MET A 434 32.77 15.07 5.13
C MET A 434 34.09 15.36 4.40
N LEU A 435 34.25 14.86 3.17
CA LEU A 435 35.39 15.18 2.31
C LEU A 435 35.39 16.63 1.77
N LEU A 436 34.24 17.29 1.62
CA LEU A 436 34.18 18.71 1.26
C LEU A 436 34.64 19.61 2.41
N GLU A 437 34.20 19.28 3.61
CA GLU A 437 34.36 20.11 4.82
C GLU A 437 35.65 19.77 5.58
N GLY A 438 36.27 18.63 5.28
CA GLY A 438 37.44 18.13 6.01
C GLY A 438 37.06 17.57 7.38
N ASP A 439 35.85 17.04 7.52
CA ASP A 439 35.30 16.60 8.81
C ASP A 439 35.64 15.14 9.09
N GLY A 440 36.57 14.92 10.02
CA GLY A 440 37.07 13.56 10.35
C GLY A 440 37.96 12.94 9.27
N VAL A 441 38.06 13.55 8.10
CA VAL A 441 38.92 13.12 7.00
C VAL A 441 39.56 14.35 6.36
N ALA A 442 40.77 14.22 5.80
CA ALA A 442 41.37 15.31 5.06
C ALA A 442 40.46 15.72 3.89
N ALA A 443 40.25 17.03 3.74
CA ALA A 443 39.42 17.55 2.66
C ALA A 443 39.97 17.12 1.29
N ASP A 444 39.11 16.54 0.47
CA ASP A 444 39.43 16.08 -0.88
C ASP A 444 38.25 16.35 -1.79
N LEU A 445 38.33 17.47 -2.51
CA LEU A 445 37.25 17.93 -3.39
C LEU A 445 36.97 16.96 -4.53
N THR A 446 37.98 16.22 -5.00
CA THR A 446 37.85 15.28 -6.12
C THR A 446 37.06 14.05 -5.68
N ARG A 447 37.43 13.47 -4.53
CA ARG A 447 36.69 12.34 -3.94
C ARG A 447 35.30 12.78 -3.46
N ALA A 448 35.18 13.96 -2.89
CA ALA A 448 33.89 14.52 -2.49
C ALA A 448 32.92 14.62 -3.67
N ARG A 449 33.38 15.19 -4.79
CA ARG A 449 32.58 15.28 -6.02
C ARG A 449 32.20 13.89 -6.53
N HIS A 450 33.13 12.95 -6.53
CA HIS A 450 32.86 11.57 -6.95
C HIS A 450 31.72 10.93 -6.14
N TRP A 451 31.79 10.97 -4.81
CA TRP A 451 30.78 10.35 -3.93
C TRP A 451 29.42 11.05 -4.01
N LEU A 452 29.40 12.38 -4.11
CA LEU A 452 28.16 13.15 -4.27
C LEU A 452 27.51 12.90 -5.63
N GLU A 453 28.30 12.79 -6.70
CA GLU A 453 27.79 12.44 -8.03
C GLU A 453 27.24 11.00 -8.05
N GLN A 454 27.90 10.05 -7.38
CA GLN A 454 27.37 8.70 -7.21
C GLN A 454 26.04 8.70 -6.44
N ALA A 455 25.94 9.41 -5.32
CA ALA A 455 24.66 9.50 -4.60
C ALA A 455 23.56 10.16 -5.45
N ALA A 456 23.94 11.11 -6.33
CA ALA A 456 23.02 11.76 -7.25
C ALA A 456 22.54 10.86 -8.41
N THR A 457 23.32 9.86 -8.85
CA THR A 457 22.84 8.91 -9.88
C THR A 457 21.67 8.07 -9.38
N HIS A 458 21.61 7.81 -8.07
CA HIS A 458 20.51 7.13 -7.39
C HIS A 458 19.31 8.04 -7.06
N GLY A 459 19.33 9.30 -7.50
CA GLY A 459 18.18 10.20 -7.40
C GLY A 459 17.99 10.88 -6.04
N LEU A 460 18.96 10.79 -5.12
CA LEU A 460 18.89 11.47 -3.83
C LEU A 460 18.87 13.00 -4.04
N PRO A 461 17.78 13.72 -3.69
CA PRO A 461 17.63 15.13 -4.08
C PRO A 461 18.71 16.06 -3.49
N ALA A 462 19.15 15.79 -2.26
CA ALA A 462 20.22 16.56 -1.61
C ALA A 462 21.58 16.35 -2.28
N ALA A 463 21.86 15.12 -2.76
CA ALA A 463 23.06 14.83 -3.52
C ALA A 463 23.04 15.45 -4.91
N CYS A 464 21.88 15.40 -5.60
CA CYS A 464 21.70 16.10 -6.87
C CYS A 464 22.03 17.59 -6.75
N LEU A 465 21.56 18.26 -5.70
CA LEU A 465 21.83 19.68 -5.45
C LEU A 465 23.32 19.95 -5.17
N ALA A 466 23.93 19.18 -4.25
CA ALA A 466 25.34 19.33 -3.91
C ALA A 466 26.27 19.03 -5.11
N ALA A 467 26.00 17.96 -5.86
CA ALA A 467 26.75 17.61 -7.05
C ALA A 467 26.57 18.65 -8.18
N ALA A 468 25.36 19.18 -8.36
CA ALA A 468 25.10 20.26 -9.32
C ALA A 468 25.95 21.50 -9.01
N LEU A 469 26.02 21.89 -7.74
CA LEU A 469 26.84 23.03 -7.30
C LEU A 469 28.33 22.79 -7.57
N LEU A 470 28.86 21.60 -7.25
CA LEU A 470 30.27 21.27 -7.51
C LEU A 470 30.60 21.29 -9.01
N ARG A 471 29.69 20.81 -9.86
CA ARG A 471 29.81 20.88 -11.33
C ARG A 471 29.73 22.31 -11.84
N LEU A 472 28.87 23.14 -11.25
CA LEU A 472 28.70 24.54 -11.60
C LEU A 472 29.99 25.34 -11.30
N GLU A 473 30.55 25.15 -10.12
CA GLU A 473 31.73 25.90 -9.67
C GLU A 473 33.04 25.35 -10.24
N GLY A 474 33.08 24.06 -10.59
CA GLY A 474 34.30 23.36 -10.99
C GLY A 474 35.16 22.94 -9.79
N ARG A 475 34.51 22.64 -8.65
CA ARG A 475 35.20 22.14 -7.46
C ARG A 475 35.40 20.63 -7.60
N GLY A 476 36.63 20.15 -7.43
CA GLY A 476 36.95 18.73 -7.55
C GLY A 476 36.94 18.17 -8.98
N GLY A 477 36.97 19.03 -10.00
CA GLY A 477 36.99 18.64 -11.42
C GLY A 477 36.63 19.82 -12.34
N PRO A 478 36.58 19.63 -13.67
CA PRO A 478 36.21 20.70 -14.60
C PRO A 478 34.77 21.18 -14.38
N ARG A 479 34.49 22.43 -14.77
CA ARG A 479 33.13 22.97 -14.81
C ARG A 479 32.30 22.20 -15.83
N ASP A 480 31.07 21.89 -15.45
CA ASP A 480 30.09 21.20 -16.30
C ASP A 480 28.71 21.81 -16.03
N HIS A 481 28.45 22.95 -16.66
CA HIS A 481 27.21 23.69 -16.46
C HIS A 481 25.98 22.93 -17.02
N ALA A 482 26.15 22.18 -18.11
CA ALA A 482 25.09 21.34 -18.69
C ALA A 482 24.72 20.17 -17.77
N GLY A 483 25.71 19.50 -17.18
CA GLY A 483 25.48 18.46 -16.18
C GLY A 483 24.90 19.02 -14.88
N ALA A 484 25.33 20.21 -14.44
CA ALA A 484 24.74 20.90 -13.30
C ALA A 484 23.25 21.21 -13.55
N LEU A 485 22.91 21.72 -14.72
CA LEU A 485 21.53 21.98 -15.14
C LEU A 485 20.67 20.71 -15.07
N ALA A 486 21.17 19.58 -15.59
CA ALA A 486 20.46 18.30 -15.54
C ALA A 486 20.23 17.80 -14.11
N LEU A 487 21.20 17.96 -13.20
CA LEU A 487 21.08 17.58 -11.80
C LEU A 487 20.11 18.49 -11.03
N TYR A 488 20.09 19.79 -11.32
CA TYR A 488 19.10 20.71 -10.75
C TYR A 488 17.67 20.38 -11.21
N HIS A 489 17.47 19.98 -12.46
CA HIS A 489 16.17 19.48 -12.93
C HIS A 489 15.71 18.25 -12.16
N LYS A 490 16.60 17.29 -11.90
CA LYS A 490 16.29 16.10 -11.08
C LYS A 490 15.90 16.49 -9.65
N ALA A 491 16.64 17.40 -9.00
CA ALA A 491 16.33 17.86 -7.65
C ALA A 491 15.01 18.66 -7.59
N ALA A 492 14.73 19.49 -8.59
CA ALA A 492 13.49 20.25 -8.70
C ALA A 492 12.26 19.36 -8.94
N ALA A 493 12.40 18.28 -9.73
CA ALA A 493 11.34 17.29 -9.92
C ALA A 493 10.96 16.58 -8.60
N ALA A 494 11.91 16.44 -7.67
CA ALA A 494 11.68 15.94 -6.32
C ALA A 494 11.23 17.03 -5.31
N GLY A 495 10.85 18.22 -5.79
CA GLY A 495 10.26 19.28 -4.96
C GLY A 495 11.25 20.19 -4.23
N ARG A 496 12.56 20.14 -4.52
CA ARG A 496 13.55 21.00 -3.85
C ARG A 496 13.46 22.44 -4.36
N ALA A 497 13.00 23.35 -3.51
CA ALA A 497 12.80 24.76 -3.85
C ALA A 497 14.12 25.50 -4.19
N GLU A 498 15.22 25.14 -3.51
CA GLU A 498 16.58 25.63 -3.81
C GLU A 498 17.02 25.28 -5.24
N ALA A 499 16.70 24.06 -5.71
CA ALA A 499 17.01 23.65 -7.07
C ALA A 499 16.16 24.40 -8.10
N MET A 500 14.89 24.68 -7.80
CA MET A 500 14.02 25.51 -8.64
C MET A 500 14.56 26.94 -8.76
N PHE A 501 15.06 27.51 -7.66
CA PHE A 501 15.75 28.81 -7.70
C PHE A 501 17.01 28.77 -8.57
N SER A 502 17.86 27.75 -8.40
CA SER A 502 19.08 27.59 -9.20
C SER A 502 18.79 27.40 -10.69
N LEU A 503 17.73 26.66 -11.06
CA LEU A 503 17.27 26.57 -12.45
C LEU A 503 16.84 27.94 -12.98
N GLY A 504 16.07 28.69 -12.19
CA GLY A 504 15.68 30.06 -12.53
C GLY A 504 16.89 30.96 -12.79
N ALA A 505 17.92 30.86 -11.95
CA ALA A 505 19.16 31.61 -12.09
C ALA A 505 19.96 31.21 -13.34
N LEU A 506 20.10 29.90 -13.61
CA LEU A 506 20.82 29.40 -14.79
C LEU A 506 20.17 29.81 -16.10
N TYR A 507 18.84 29.67 -16.20
CA TYR A 507 18.09 30.14 -17.37
C TYR A 507 18.01 31.67 -17.45
N GLY A 508 18.17 32.38 -16.33
CA GLY A 508 18.22 33.84 -16.29
C GLY A 508 19.46 34.44 -16.98
N GLY A 509 20.49 33.63 -17.22
CA GLY A 509 21.68 33.95 -17.99
C GLY A 509 22.98 33.81 -17.19
N GLY A 510 23.99 33.20 -17.82
CA GLY A 510 25.31 32.94 -17.23
C GLY A 510 25.75 31.48 -17.43
N HIS A 511 26.93 31.12 -16.91
CA HIS A 511 27.40 29.73 -16.82
C HIS A 511 27.29 28.93 -18.13
N ASP A 512 27.67 29.50 -19.28
CA ASP A 512 27.63 28.84 -20.59
C ASP A 512 26.29 28.19 -20.97
N ILE A 513 25.19 28.60 -20.32
CA ILE A 513 23.82 28.18 -20.60
C ILE A 513 23.13 29.31 -21.37
N PRO A 514 22.58 29.06 -22.56
CA PRO A 514 21.82 30.07 -23.30
C PRO A 514 20.67 30.61 -22.44
N PRO A 515 20.52 31.94 -22.31
CA PRO A 515 19.47 32.51 -21.49
C PRO A 515 18.09 32.22 -22.08
N ASP A 516 17.17 31.78 -21.23
CA ASP A 516 15.76 31.61 -21.52
C ASP A 516 14.96 32.22 -20.37
N ARG A 517 14.55 33.47 -20.55
CA ARG A 517 13.86 34.22 -19.49
C ARG A 517 12.47 33.66 -19.17
N ALA A 518 11.83 32.97 -20.12
CA ALA A 518 10.54 32.33 -19.88
C ALA A 518 10.71 31.11 -18.97
N GLN A 519 11.71 30.27 -19.23
CA GLN A 519 12.10 29.18 -18.32
C GLN A 519 12.57 29.71 -16.97
N ALA A 520 13.32 30.81 -16.95
CA ALA A 520 13.77 31.45 -15.71
C ALA A 520 12.58 31.85 -14.82
N LEU A 521 11.61 32.59 -15.38
CA LEU A 521 10.39 32.98 -14.65
C LEU A 521 9.57 31.77 -14.24
N HIS A 522 9.43 30.75 -15.10
CA HIS A 522 8.73 29.50 -14.76
C HIS A 522 9.31 28.86 -13.49
N TRP A 523 10.63 28.68 -13.43
CA TRP A 523 11.28 28.06 -12.29
C TRP A 523 11.32 28.95 -11.04
N PHE A 524 11.45 30.27 -11.19
CA PHE A 524 11.30 31.19 -10.06
C PHE A 524 9.90 31.15 -9.47
N LEU A 525 8.83 31.12 -10.28
CA LEU A 525 7.46 30.99 -9.79
C LEU A 525 7.22 29.66 -9.06
N ARG A 526 7.76 28.55 -9.57
CA ARG A 526 7.66 27.25 -8.89
C ARG A 526 8.41 27.24 -7.56
N GLY A 527 9.64 27.77 -7.52
CA GLY A 527 10.40 27.92 -6.27
C GLY A 527 9.73 28.86 -5.28
N ALA A 528 9.10 29.94 -5.78
CA ALA A 528 8.37 30.92 -4.98
C ALA A 528 7.12 30.32 -4.31
N ALA A 529 6.34 29.54 -5.08
CA ALA A 529 5.21 28.78 -4.58
C ALA A 529 5.62 27.69 -3.57
N ALA A 530 6.83 27.14 -3.71
CA ALA A 530 7.44 26.23 -2.73
C ALA A 530 8.08 26.95 -1.52
N GLY A 531 7.91 28.27 -1.40
CA GLY A 531 8.33 29.06 -0.24
C GLY A 531 9.76 29.61 -0.28
N HIS A 532 10.53 29.42 -1.36
CA HIS A 532 11.93 29.84 -1.40
C HIS A 532 12.08 31.37 -1.49
N PRO A 533 12.69 32.04 -0.49
CA PRO A 533 12.64 33.50 -0.37
C PRO A 533 13.33 34.22 -1.53
N LEU A 534 14.48 33.72 -2.00
CA LEU A 534 15.16 34.32 -3.16
C LEU A 534 14.42 34.04 -4.48
N ALA A 535 13.63 32.97 -4.55
CA ALA A 535 12.83 32.70 -5.75
C ALA A 535 11.63 33.64 -5.82
N GLN A 536 11.00 33.93 -4.67
CA GLN A 536 9.94 34.95 -4.54
C GLN A 536 10.47 36.33 -4.94
N LEU A 537 11.64 36.73 -4.44
CA LEU A 537 12.30 37.97 -4.84
C LEU A 537 12.54 38.04 -6.36
N MET A 538 13.08 36.97 -6.95
CA MET A 538 13.38 36.96 -8.38
C MET A 538 12.13 36.88 -9.26
N ALA A 539 11.09 36.14 -8.86
CA ALA A 539 9.79 36.14 -9.54
C ALA A 539 9.17 37.55 -9.52
N GLY A 540 9.20 38.21 -8.36
CA GLY A 540 8.77 39.60 -8.20
C GLY A 540 9.47 40.56 -9.17
N ARG A 541 10.80 40.46 -9.26
CA ARG A 541 11.61 41.27 -10.19
C ARG A 541 11.30 41.02 -11.66
N TYR A 542 11.13 39.77 -12.05
CA TYR A 542 10.82 39.40 -13.43
C TYR A 542 9.45 39.93 -13.85
N LEU A 543 8.45 39.84 -12.96
CA LEU A 543 7.10 40.32 -13.20
C LEU A 543 7.02 41.85 -13.17
N ALA A 544 7.70 42.52 -12.23
CA ALA A 544 7.71 43.98 -12.14
C ALA A 544 8.29 44.65 -13.39
N ARG A 545 9.33 44.03 -13.97
CA ARG A 545 10.09 44.59 -15.11
C ARG A 545 9.67 44.01 -16.46
N GLY A 546 8.73 43.07 -16.50
CA GLY A 546 8.33 42.39 -17.74
C GLY A 546 9.49 41.67 -18.44
N LEU A 547 10.37 41.00 -17.67
CA LEU A 547 11.59 40.38 -18.24
C LEU A 547 11.29 39.14 -19.11
N ALA A 548 10.11 38.53 -18.94
CA ALA A 548 9.68 37.32 -19.63
C ALA A 548 8.20 37.40 -20.06
N GLY A 549 7.76 38.57 -20.50
CA GLY A 549 6.36 38.85 -20.85
C GLY A 549 5.94 40.26 -20.45
N PRO A 550 4.62 40.58 -20.52
CA PRO A 550 4.13 41.85 -20.00
C PRO A 550 4.40 41.97 -18.51
N ALA A 551 4.65 43.20 -18.03
CA ALA A 551 4.81 43.45 -16.61
C ALA A 551 3.48 43.20 -15.87
N ASP A 552 3.55 42.58 -14.69
CA ASP A 552 2.43 42.33 -13.79
C ASP A 552 2.78 42.86 -12.40
N ALA A 553 2.40 44.11 -12.13
CA ALA A 553 2.71 44.78 -10.88
C ALA A 553 2.01 44.13 -9.66
N ALA A 554 0.83 43.53 -9.87
CA ALA A 554 0.06 42.92 -8.79
C ALA A 554 0.71 41.62 -8.31
N GLN A 555 1.04 40.72 -9.24
CA GLN A 555 1.77 39.49 -8.90
C GLN A 555 3.20 39.80 -8.44
N ALA A 556 3.86 40.82 -9.02
CA ALA A 556 5.18 41.23 -8.56
C ALA A 556 5.17 41.65 -7.10
N ARG A 557 4.21 42.50 -6.71
CA ARG A 557 4.02 42.93 -5.33
C ARG A 557 3.75 41.77 -4.39
N HIS A 558 2.86 40.85 -4.78
CA HIS A 558 2.53 39.67 -3.99
C HIS A 558 3.79 38.85 -3.61
N TRP A 559 4.65 38.54 -4.59
CA TRP A 559 5.86 37.78 -4.31
C TRP A 559 6.92 38.57 -3.54
N LEU A 560 7.05 39.87 -3.76
CA LEU A 560 7.97 40.72 -3.01
C LEU A 560 7.55 40.91 -1.55
N GLU A 561 6.25 41.00 -1.26
CA GLU A 561 5.72 41.05 0.11
C GLU A 561 6.00 39.74 0.86
N GLN A 562 5.84 38.58 0.21
CA GLN A 562 6.21 37.29 0.81
C GLN A 562 7.71 37.17 1.07
N ALA A 563 8.55 37.58 0.12
CA ALA A 563 10.00 37.58 0.28
C ALA A 563 10.45 38.53 1.40
N SER A 564 9.80 39.70 1.53
CA SER A 564 10.03 40.65 2.61
C SER A 564 9.60 40.11 3.97
N ALA A 565 8.48 39.38 4.05
CA ALA A 565 8.03 38.74 5.28
C ALA A 565 9.03 37.68 5.78
N GLN A 566 9.81 37.10 4.87
CA GLN A 566 10.92 36.18 5.18
C GLN A 566 12.25 36.90 5.45
N GLY A 567 12.26 38.22 5.61
CA GLY A 567 13.42 38.99 6.04
C GLY A 567 14.37 39.46 4.94
N LEU A 568 13.97 39.41 3.65
CA LEU A 568 14.79 39.94 2.56
C LEU A 568 14.63 41.46 2.41
N ASP A 569 15.61 42.23 2.90
CA ASP A 569 15.62 43.70 2.82
C ASP A 569 15.52 44.24 1.39
N ALA A 570 16.13 43.55 0.42
CA ALA A 570 16.02 43.91 -0.99
C ALA A 570 14.57 43.82 -1.51
N ALA A 571 13.79 42.84 -1.04
CA ALA A 571 12.38 42.71 -1.41
C ALA A 571 11.55 43.84 -0.79
N ARG A 572 11.85 44.21 0.46
CA ARG A 572 11.20 45.32 1.17
C ARG A 572 11.40 46.66 0.45
N ALA A 573 12.63 46.94 0.03
CA ALA A 573 12.96 48.17 -0.70
C ALA A 573 12.26 48.24 -2.07
N GLU A 574 12.24 47.13 -2.81
CA GLU A 574 11.59 47.06 -4.13
C GLU A 574 10.06 47.10 -4.04
N CYS A 575 9.47 46.50 -3.01
CA CYS A 575 8.03 46.61 -2.73
C CYS A 575 7.60 48.05 -2.42
N ALA A 576 8.44 48.81 -1.69
CA ALA A 576 8.16 50.22 -1.40
C ALA A 576 8.21 51.10 -2.67
N GLN A 577 9.09 50.78 -3.62
CA GLN A 577 9.19 51.48 -4.91
C GLN A 577 7.95 51.23 -5.79
N LEU A 578 7.40 50.01 -5.78
CA LEU A 578 6.16 49.67 -6.51
C LEU A 578 4.89 50.29 -5.91
N ALA A 579 4.94 50.76 -4.65
CA ALA A 579 3.82 51.41 -3.99
C ALA A 579 3.80 52.94 -4.18
N GLY A 580 4.90 53.53 -4.64
CA GLY A 580 5.08 54.98 -4.77
C GLY A 580 5.05 55.53 -6.21
N GLY A 581 4.91 54.68 -7.22
CA GLY A 581 4.69 55.04 -8.63
C GLY A 581 3.32 54.61 -9.09
#